data_AF-A0A7K1SLZ5-F1
#
_entry.id   AF-A0A7K1SLZ5-F1
#
_cell.length_a   1.000
_cell.length_b   1.000
_cell.length_c   1.000
_cell.angle_alpha   90.00
_cell.angle_beta   90.00
_cell.angle_gamma   90.00
#
_symmetry.space_group_name_H-M   'P 1'
#
loop_
_entity.id
_entity.type
_entity.pdbx_description
1 polymer ?
#
loop_
_entity_poly.entity_id
_entity_poly.type
_entity_poly.pdbx_seq_one_letter_code
_entity_poly.pdbx_strand_id
1 'polypeptide(L)'
;MVRYILLLFFSYKLAAQSPKLRLSLVTAGLNRPTDFAARSATEFLVAQTDGKIQLIRNGVIQATPFLNISSKIRDVDWEGIFGITLHPNYAINGYMYVHYSRLSDRASVFARYTRKSTNPDQADPASELIYLTIPYTNPLGGHRSGRIGFGPDGYLYITTGDSSPGLIGTVGDPDKLAQNLQGLYGKVLRIDVNQGNTYAIPPTNPYANPTDGIPDELFALGLRNPWRWSFDRQTGDFWVGDVGQDDWDELNFTAANSPAPQNYGWPCFEGSHPYNSTCPTNVTYHMPLLDYAGHNSGVRASVTGGFVYRGTAYPTLQGWYVYGDYERGTYWILKRETDGSFQNKLQSITTVTSPVSFGEASDGELYVLSFADGKLYHLTADFIASVQSGSWMSPTTWDCNCLPTTEDNVAISKSHVVFLNQQTQAKSLRLTGSLMLANGGNVLINSNVSGF
;
A
#
# COMPACT_ATOMS: atom_id res chain seq x y z
N MET A 1 -48.53 -44.90 1.93
CA MET A 1 -47.07 -44.93 1.70
C MET A 1 -46.60 -43.47 1.58
N VAL A 2 -46.12 -42.86 2.66
CA VAL A 2 -45.75 -41.44 2.71
C VAL A 2 -44.33 -41.30 2.17
N ARG A 3 -44.15 -40.59 1.05
CA ARG A 3 -42.84 -40.29 0.48
C ARG A 3 -42.33 -38.97 1.05
N TYR A 4 -41.24 -39.02 1.80
CA TYR A 4 -40.48 -37.84 2.19
C TYR A 4 -39.57 -37.42 1.02
N ILE A 5 -39.70 -36.18 0.57
CA ILE A 5 -38.79 -35.56 -0.40
C ILE A 5 -37.70 -34.85 0.40
N LEU A 6 -36.47 -35.34 0.31
CA LEU A 6 -35.29 -34.73 0.90
C LEU A 6 -34.85 -33.56 0.00
N LEU A 7 -35.02 -32.32 0.46
CA LEU A 7 -34.50 -31.13 -0.22
C LEU A 7 -33.04 -30.91 0.19
N LEU A 8 -32.11 -31.26 -0.70
CA LEU A 8 -30.69 -30.93 -0.59
C LEU A 8 -30.49 -29.46 -0.96
N PHE A 9 -30.19 -28.62 0.03
CA PHE A 9 -29.73 -27.25 -0.19
C PHE A 9 -28.24 -27.28 -0.56
N PHE A 10 -27.93 -27.13 -1.85
CA PHE A 10 -26.58 -26.78 -2.27
C PHE A 10 -26.34 -25.29 -2.01
N SER A 11 -25.48 -24.97 -1.05
CA SER A 11 -24.97 -23.61 -0.85
C SER A 11 -23.97 -23.29 -1.97
N TYR A 12 -24.43 -22.63 -3.02
CA TYR A 12 -23.53 -22.06 -4.03
C TYR A 12 -22.87 -20.81 -3.44
N LYS A 13 -21.56 -20.86 -3.18
CA LYS A 13 -20.77 -19.64 -2.94
C LYS A 13 -20.64 -18.91 -4.27
N LEU A 14 -21.40 -17.84 -4.47
CA LEU A 14 -21.21 -16.92 -5.59
C LEU A 14 -19.89 -16.17 -5.40
N ALA A 15 -18.95 -16.33 -6.34
CA ALA A 15 -17.68 -15.61 -6.31
C ALA A 15 -17.84 -14.30 -7.10
N ALA A 16 -17.82 -13.16 -6.39
CA ALA A 16 -17.75 -11.86 -7.05
C ALA A 16 -16.48 -11.76 -7.91
N GLN A 17 -16.60 -11.20 -9.12
CA GLN A 17 -15.43 -10.97 -9.98
C GLN A 17 -14.44 -10.06 -9.26
N SER A 18 -13.16 -10.43 -9.29
CA SER A 18 -12.13 -9.67 -8.60
C SER A 18 -11.78 -8.40 -9.38
N PRO A 19 -11.44 -7.30 -8.68
CA PRO A 19 -10.97 -6.09 -9.33
C PRO A 19 -9.79 -6.38 -10.26
N LYS A 20 -9.76 -5.71 -11.41
CA LYS A 20 -8.66 -5.73 -12.36
C LYS A 20 -7.97 -4.38 -12.36
N LEU A 21 -6.72 -4.34 -11.93
CA LEU A 21 -5.97 -3.10 -11.83
C LEU A 21 -5.52 -2.56 -13.19
N ARG A 22 -5.42 -1.24 -13.27
CA ARG A 22 -4.86 -0.45 -14.36
C ARG A 22 -4.04 0.71 -13.78
N LEU A 23 -3.11 1.22 -14.58
CA LEU A 23 -2.31 2.38 -14.26
C LEU A 23 -2.60 3.48 -15.27
N SER A 24 -3.07 4.63 -14.80
CA SER A 24 -3.29 5.82 -15.60
C SER A 24 -2.19 6.84 -15.32
N LEU A 25 -1.54 7.37 -16.35
CA LEU A 25 -0.42 8.28 -16.18
C LEU A 25 -0.88 9.60 -15.55
N VAL A 26 -0.25 10.00 -14.45
CA VAL A 26 -0.43 11.34 -13.85
C VAL A 26 0.66 12.27 -14.35
N THR A 27 1.91 11.85 -14.27
CA THR A 27 3.05 12.65 -14.74
C THR A 27 4.25 11.77 -15.11
N ALA A 28 5.18 12.33 -15.86
CA ALA A 28 6.42 11.70 -16.29
C ALA A 28 7.59 12.67 -16.23
N GLY A 29 8.82 12.13 -16.28
CA GLY A 29 10.05 12.92 -16.29
C GLY A 29 10.63 13.18 -14.90
N LEU A 30 10.23 12.38 -13.90
CA LEU A 30 10.84 12.38 -12.58
C LEU A 30 12.22 11.71 -12.63
N ASN A 31 13.19 12.24 -11.89
CA ASN A 31 14.53 11.70 -11.82
C ASN A 31 14.64 10.71 -10.65
N ARG A 32 14.71 9.40 -10.94
CA ARG A 32 14.88 8.32 -9.95
C ARG A 32 14.02 8.56 -8.70
N PRO A 33 12.68 8.66 -8.86
CA PRO A 33 11.80 8.99 -7.76
C PRO A 33 11.74 7.82 -6.78
N THR A 34 11.69 8.08 -5.48
CA THR A 34 11.75 7.03 -4.45
C THR A 34 10.47 6.93 -3.66
N ASP A 35 9.89 8.05 -3.24
CA ASP A 35 8.66 8.10 -2.45
C ASP A 35 7.86 9.37 -2.74
N PHE A 36 6.62 9.43 -2.29
CA PHE A 36 5.81 10.64 -2.44
C PHE A 36 4.80 10.83 -1.33
N ALA A 37 4.41 12.08 -1.11
CA ALA A 37 3.29 12.44 -0.24
C ALA A 37 2.28 13.30 -1.01
N ALA A 38 1.01 12.92 -0.94
CA ALA A 38 -0.08 13.70 -1.51
C ALA A 38 -0.47 14.85 -0.57
N ARG A 39 -0.58 16.06 -1.13
CA ARG A 39 -1.19 17.23 -0.47
C ARG A 39 -2.68 17.32 -0.73
N SER A 40 -3.12 16.78 -1.86
CA SER A 40 -4.51 16.67 -2.31
C SER A 40 -4.61 15.59 -3.40
N ALA A 41 -5.78 15.40 -3.99
CA ALA A 41 -5.98 14.50 -5.12
C ALA A 41 -5.16 14.85 -6.39
N THR A 42 -4.67 16.09 -6.50
CA THR A 42 -3.95 16.56 -7.70
C THR A 42 -2.60 17.23 -7.41
N GLU A 43 -2.20 17.30 -6.13
CA GLU A 43 -0.92 17.87 -5.71
C GLU A 43 -0.07 16.85 -4.96
N PHE A 44 1.13 16.59 -5.46
CA PHE A 44 2.06 15.60 -4.90
C PHE A 44 3.43 16.21 -4.67
N LEU A 45 4.07 15.81 -3.58
CA LEU A 45 5.48 16.04 -3.31
C LEU A 45 6.23 14.74 -3.55
N VAL A 46 7.10 14.68 -4.56
CA VAL A 46 7.83 13.47 -4.94
C VAL A 46 9.30 13.59 -4.60
N ALA A 47 9.77 12.72 -3.72
CA ALA A 47 11.18 12.60 -3.36
C ALA A 47 11.98 11.90 -4.47
N GLN A 48 13.20 12.38 -4.69
CA GLN A 48 14.13 11.86 -5.70
C GLN A 48 15.49 11.59 -5.08
N THR A 49 16.27 10.68 -5.69
CA THR A 49 17.61 10.37 -5.18
C THR A 49 18.59 11.54 -5.28
N ASP A 50 18.37 12.48 -6.20
CA ASP A 50 19.23 13.67 -6.39
C ASP A 50 19.05 14.76 -5.33
N GLY A 51 18.30 14.49 -4.26
CA GLY A 51 18.09 15.41 -3.15
C GLY A 51 17.04 16.49 -3.40
N LYS A 52 16.23 16.33 -4.44
CA LYS A 52 15.09 17.21 -4.71
C LYS A 52 13.78 16.54 -4.30
N ILE A 53 12.87 17.34 -3.79
CA ILE A 53 11.46 17.00 -3.68
C ILE A 53 10.72 17.86 -4.71
N GLN A 54 10.13 17.23 -5.72
CA GLN A 54 9.40 17.92 -6.78
C GLN A 54 7.96 18.16 -6.36
N LEU A 55 7.42 19.34 -6.67
CA LEU A 55 5.98 19.60 -6.60
C LEU A 55 5.36 19.23 -7.95
N ILE A 56 4.34 18.38 -7.92
CA ILE A 56 3.49 18.08 -9.07
C ILE A 56 2.13 18.70 -8.77
N ARG A 57 1.59 19.47 -9.72
CA ARG A 57 0.25 20.06 -9.63
C ARG A 57 -0.51 19.77 -10.92
N ASN A 58 -1.65 19.10 -10.81
CA ASN A 58 -2.51 18.75 -11.95
C ASN A 58 -1.72 18.03 -13.07
N GLY A 59 -0.85 17.09 -12.68
CA GLY A 59 0.00 16.33 -13.61
C GLY A 59 1.27 17.06 -14.10
N VAL A 60 1.48 18.32 -13.75
CA VAL A 60 2.63 19.12 -14.19
C VAL A 60 3.68 19.24 -13.08
N ILE A 61 4.90 18.78 -13.37
CA ILE A 61 6.08 19.01 -12.51
C ILE A 61 6.41 20.50 -12.55
N GLN A 62 6.46 21.15 -11.39
CA GLN A 62 6.79 22.56 -11.28
C GLN A 62 8.27 22.81 -11.53
N ALA A 63 8.59 23.93 -12.18
CA ALA A 63 9.97 24.24 -12.59
C ALA A 63 10.95 24.40 -11.42
N THR A 64 10.47 24.90 -10.28
CA THR A 64 11.27 24.98 -9.04
C THR A 64 10.88 23.82 -8.13
N PRO A 65 11.85 23.04 -7.62
CA PRO A 65 11.54 21.97 -6.67
C PRO A 65 10.95 22.55 -5.38
N PHE A 66 10.08 21.77 -4.73
CA PHE A 66 9.52 22.10 -3.43
C PHE A 66 10.62 22.22 -2.36
N LEU A 67 11.54 21.26 -2.33
CA LEU A 67 12.74 21.28 -1.49
C LEU A 67 13.95 20.87 -2.34
N ASN A 68 15.08 21.53 -2.10
CA ASN A 68 16.37 21.10 -2.63
C ASN A 68 17.40 21.01 -1.51
N ILE A 69 17.85 19.79 -1.22
CA ILE A 69 18.90 19.48 -0.25
C ILE A 69 20.06 18.73 -0.90
N SER A 70 20.22 18.81 -2.23
CA SER A 70 21.22 18.05 -2.99
C SER A 70 22.65 18.22 -2.47
N SER A 71 22.99 19.37 -1.89
CA SER A 71 24.30 19.62 -1.25
C SER A 71 24.57 18.75 -0.01
N LYS A 72 23.54 18.15 0.58
CA LYS A 72 23.62 17.24 1.74
C LYS A 72 23.53 15.77 1.35
N ILE A 73 23.17 15.47 0.09
CA ILE A 73 22.84 14.12 -0.34
C ILE A 73 24.03 13.42 -0.97
N ARG A 74 24.20 12.15 -0.63
CA ARG A 74 25.00 11.22 -1.42
C ARG A 74 24.12 10.57 -2.48
N ASP A 75 24.30 10.94 -3.74
CA ASP A 75 23.54 10.38 -4.87
C ASP A 75 24.42 9.39 -5.68
N VAL A 76 24.74 8.24 -5.09
CA VAL A 76 25.41 7.13 -5.80
C VAL A 76 24.44 5.96 -5.89
N ASP A 77 24.13 5.49 -7.10
CA ASP A 77 23.28 4.35 -7.48
C ASP A 77 21.90 4.21 -6.81
N TRP A 78 21.84 4.08 -5.48
CA TRP A 78 20.65 3.92 -4.64
C TRP A 78 20.63 4.81 -3.40
N GLU A 79 21.68 5.58 -3.16
CA GLU A 79 21.73 6.55 -2.06
C GLU A 79 21.04 7.84 -2.50
N GLY A 80 20.26 8.45 -1.60
CA GLY A 80 19.45 9.61 -1.93
C GLY A 80 18.46 9.97 -0.83
N ILE A 81 17.33 10.58 -1.21
CA ILE A 81 16.14 10.61 -0.36
C ILE A 81 15.43 9.27 -0.49
N PHE A 82 15.11 8.62 0.62
CA PHE A 82 14.46 7.31 0.66
C PHE A 82 12.96 7.39 0.93
N GLY A 83 12.53 8.36 1.75
CA GLY A 83 11.16 8.47 2.22
C GLY A 83 10.76 9.91 2.55
N ILE A 84 9.47 10.19 2.38
CA ILE A 84 8.84 11.47 2.69
C ILE A 84 7.47 11.24 3.33
N THR A 85 7.14 12.02 4.35
CA THR A 85 5.75 12.12 4.84
C THR A 85 5.41 13.54 5.24
N LEU A 86 4.14 13.88 5.16
CA LEU A 86 3.61 15.11 5.73
C LEU A 86 3.18 14.86 7.18
N HIS A 87 3.29 15.88 8.02
CA HIS A 87 2.65 15.86 9.34
C HIS A 87 1.12 15.76 9.18
N PRO A 88 0.38 15.06 10.06
CA PRO A 88 -1.09 15.02 9.99
C PRO A 88 -1.74 16.42 9.99
N ASN A 89 -1.12 17.38 10.69
CA ASN A 89 -1.51 18.80 10.71
C ASN A 89 -0.76 19.69 9.69
N TYR A 90 -0.24 19.14 8.59
CA TYR A 90 0.57 19.86 7.60
C TYR A 90 -0.09 21.14 7.05
N ALA A 91 -1.42 21.13 6.89
CA ALA A 91 -2.16 22.32 6.45
C ALA A 91 -1.90 23.55 7.35
N ILE A 92 -1.73 23.29 8.66
CA ILE A 92 -1.52 24.30 9.70
C ILE A 92 -0.04 24.57 9.92
N ASN A 93 0.76 23.52 10.20
CA ASN A 93 2.16 23.69 10.63
C ASN A 93 3.17 23.67 9.47
N GLY A 94 2.80 23.17 8.30
CA GLY A 94 3.70 23.05 7.15
C GLY A 94 4.85 22.06 7.34
N TYR A 95 4.78 21.15 8.31
CA TYR A 95 5.87 20.22 8.62
C TYR A 95 5.86 18.98 7.74
N MET A 96 7.01 18.67 7.14
CA MET A 96 7.27 17.42 6.44
C MET A 96 8.51 16.74 7.02
N TYR A 97 8.58 15.43 6.88
CA TYR A 97 9.68 14.61 7.37
C TYR A 97 10.32 13.88 6.20
N VAL A 98 11.65 13.85 6.19
CA VAL A 98 12.46 13.35 5.08
C VAL A 98 13.51 12.40 5.66
N HIS A 99 13.63 11.22 5.05
CA HIS A 99 14.71 10.27 5.30
C HIS A 99 15.70 10.30 4.15
N TYR A 100 16.98 10.57 4.42
CA TYR A 100 18.00 10.66 3.38
C TYR A 100 19.39 10.14 3.79
N SER A 101 20.22 9.79 2.80
CA SER A 101 21.64 9.44 2.98
C SER A 101 22.53 10.68 3.00
N ARG A 102 23.19 10.95 4.13
CA ARG A 102 24.04 12.14 4.29
C ARG A 102 25.37 12.01 3.54
N LEU A 103 25.75 13.07 2.82
CA LEU A 103 26.94 13.11 1.96
C LEU A 103 28.25 12.78 2.70
N SER A 104 28.44 13.35 3.89
CA SER A 104 29.72 13.31 4.61
C SER A 104 30.12 11.91 5.10
N ASP A 105 29.15 11.12 5.52
CA ASP A 105 29.40 9.87 6.27
C ASP A 105 28.36 8.76 6.02
N ARG A 106 27.45 8.96 5.06
CA ARG A 106 26.44 8.00 4.62
C ARG A 106 25.40 7.63 5.68
N ALA A 107 25.35 8.36 6.79
CA ALA A 107 24.36 8.15 7.82
C ALA A 107 22.95 8.35 7.24
N SER A 108 22.00 7.51 7.68
CA SER A 108 20.58 7.80 7.47
C SER A 108 20.17 8.90 8.42
N VAL A 109 19.67 10.00 7.86
CA VAL A 109 19.17 11.15 8.61
C VAL A 109 17.66 11.22 8.45
N PHE A 110 16.95 11.30 9.57
CA PHE A 110 15.51 11.51 9.64
C PHE A 110 15.28 12.92 10.17
N ALA A 111 14.83 13.82 9.30
CA ALA A 111 14.73 15.23 9.64
C ALA A 111 13.39 15.83 9.22
N ARG A 112 12.93 16.81 9.99
CA ARG A 112 11.80 17.66 9.65
C ARG A 112 12.27 18.88 8.88
N TYR A 113 11.49 19.28 7.89
CA TYR A 113 11.58 20.54 7.16
C TYR A 113 10.22 21.26 7.22
N THR A 114 10.25 22.58 7.06
CA THR A 114 9.06 23.44 7.16
C THR A 114 8.78 24.13 5.84
N ARG A 115 7.52 24.10 5.40
CA ARG A 115 7.01 24.89 4.27
C ARG A 115 7.24 26.39 4.55
N LYS A 116 7.69 27.15 3.55
CA LYS A 116 7.84 28.61 3.69
C LYS A 116 6.47 29.24 3.94
N SER A 117 6.39 30.15 4.91
CA SER A 117 5.19 30.95 5.14
C SER A 117 4.89 31.92 3.99
N THR A 118 5.93 32.33 3.25
CA THR A 118 5.84 33.28 2.13
C THR A 118 5.57 32.61 0.78
N ASN A 119 5.77 31.29 0.68
CA ASN A 119 5.53 30.55 -0.56
C ASN A 119 5.10 29.10 -0.22
N PRO A 120 3.81 28.75 -0.34
CA PRO A 120 3.32 27.42 -0.01
C PRO A 120 3.79 26.32 -0.98
N ASP A 121 4.45 26.69 -2.08
CA ASP A 121 4.99 25.77 -3.08
C ASP A 121 6.48 25.49 -2.86
N GLN A 122 7.06 25.97 -1.75
CA GLN A 122 8.44 25.73 -1.37
C GLN A 122 8.58 25.46 0.14
N ALA A 123 9.53 24.61 0.50
CA ALA A 123 10.05 24.49 1.85
C ALA A 123 11.33 25.32 2.04
N ASP A 124 11.63 25.63 3.29
CA ASP A 124 12.89 26.27 3.68
C ASP A 124 13.97 25.20 3.97
N PRO A 125 15.02 25.07 3.15
CA PRO A 125 16.11 24.12 3.40
C PRO A 125 16.89 24.40 4.70
N ALA A 126 16.82 25.63 5.22
CA ALA A 126 17.47 26.02 6.48
C ALA A 126 16.65 25.63 7.73
N SER A 127 15.37 25.26 7.56
CA SER A 127 14.47 24.87 8.66
C SER A 127 14.66 23.44 9.17
N GLU A 128 15.77 22.79 8.78
CA GLU A 128 16.05 21.41 9.14
C GLU A 128 16.11 21.22 10.67
N LEU A 129 15.34 20.24 11.15
CA LEU A 129 15.45 19.73 12.51
C LEU A 129 15.66 18.21 12.43
N ILE A 130 16.86 17.76 12.81
CA ILE A 130 17.20 16.33 12.82
C ILE A 130 16.60 15.66 14.05
N TYR A 131 15.86 14.57 13.84
CA TYR A 131 15.30 13.74 14.90
C TYR A 131 16.22 12.57 15.22
N LEU A 132 16.63 11.83 14.20
CA LEU A 132 17.48 10.65 14.35
C LEU A 132 18.59 10.66 13.29
N THR A 133 19.76 10.17 13.69
CA THR A 133 20.88 9.90 12.79
C THR A 133 21.40 8.50 13.09
N ILE A 134 21.37 7.63 12.08
CA ILE A 134 21.82 6.24 12.21
C ILE A 134 23.01 6.03 11.27
N PRO A 135 24.19 5.69 11.79
CA PRO A 135 25.38 5.53 10.97
C PRO A 135 25.30 4.24 10.12
N TYR A 136 25.60 4.33 8.83
CA TYR A 136 25.74 3.17 7.93
C TYR A 136 27.15 3.15 7.34
N THR A 137 28.09 2.64 8.13
CA THR A 137 29.53 2.79 7.90
C THR A 137 30.13 1.75 6.97
N ASN A 138 29.42 0.67 6.65
CA ASN A 138 29.93 -0.38 5.77
C ASN A 138 30.19 0.19 4.37
N PRO A 139 31.44 0.26 3.88
CA PRO A 139 31.79 0.95 2.64
C PRO A 139 31.12 0.35 1.40
N LEU A 140 30.72 -0.93 1.45
CA LEU A 140 30.04 -1.62 0.35
C LEU A 140 28.57 -1.20 0.19
N GLY A 141 28.04 -0.37 1.09
CA GLY A 141 26.61 -0.12 1.18
C GLY A 141 26.01 -0.77 2.41
N GLY A 142 24.70 -0.63 2.52
CA GLY A 142 23.93 -1.12 3.65
C GLY A 142 22.46 -0.96 3.37
N HIS A 143 21.65 -1.95 3.73
CA HIS A 143 20.21 -1.76 3.82
C HIS A 143 19.91 -0.69 4.85
N ARG A 144 19.23 0.37 4.43
CA ARG A 144 18.86 1.51 5.27
C ARG A 144 17.37 1.56 5.56
N SER A 145 16.59 0.81 4.77
CA SER A 145 15.15 0.89 4.63
C SER A 145 14.65 2.23 4.11
N GLY A 146 13.34 2.30 3.85
CA GLY A 146 12.80 3.30 2.95
C GLY A 146 11.85 4.31 3.59
N ARG A 147 10.90 3.86 4.41
CA ARG A 147 9.72 4.66 4.72
C ARG A 147 9.75 5.25 6.13
N ILE A 148 9.33 6.51 6.17
CA ILE A 148 9.00 7.32 7.34
C ILE A 148 7.52 7.74 7.19
N GLY A 149 6.71 7.61 8.23
CA GLY A 149 5.27 7.84 8.12
C GLY A 149 4.57 7.94 9.47
N PHE A 150 3.33 8.41 9.48
CA PHE A 150 2.54 8.49 10.71
C PHE A 150 1.63 7.29 10.89
N GLY A 151 1.54 6.80 12.12
CA GLY A 151 0.54 5.83 12.54
C GLY A 151 -0.83 6.47 12.82
N PRO A 152 -1.89 5.65 12.96
CA PRO A 152 -3.23 6.15 13.33
C PRO A 152 -3.29 6.77 14.73
N ASP A 153 -2.28 6.50 15.55
CA ASP A 153 -2.07 7.04 16.90
C ASP A 153 -1.40 8.43 16.90
N GLY A 154 -0.99 8.94 15.73
CA GLY A 154 -0.36 10.25 15.59
C GLY A 154 1.15 10.26 15.85
N TYR A 155 1.77 9.11 16.09
CA TYR A 155 3.22 9.01 16.24
C TYR A 155 3.92 8.78 14.90
N LEU A 156 5.20 9.16 14.85
CA LEU A 156 6.05 8.96 13.68
C LEU A 156 6.72 7.58 13.77
N TYR A 157 6.50 6.75 12.77
CA TYR A 157 7.10 5.44 12.60
C TYR A 157 8.22 5.50 11.56
N ILE A 158 9.29 4.77 11.82
CA ILE A 158 10.50 4.76 11.00
C ILE A 158 10.98 3.31 10.89
N THR A 159 11.17 2.83 9.66
CA THR A 159 11.82 1.53 9.42
C THR A 159 13.29 1.70 9.12
N THR A 160 14.12 0.80 9.65
CA THR A 160 15.56 0.76 9.42
C THR A 160 15.99 -0.61 8.91
N GLY A 161 17.00 -0.63 8.04
CA GLY A 161 17.56 -1.87 7.51
C GLY A 161 18.63 -2.44 8.42
N ASP A 162 19.01 -3.69 8.18
CA ASP A 162 19.97 -4.45 8.97
C ASP A 162 21.44 -3.98 8.80
N SER A 163 21.69 -2.95 7.99
CA SER A 163 23.02 -2.45 7.62
C SER A 163 23.89 -3.41 6.79
N SER A 164 23.37 -4.59 6.41
CA SER A 164 24.08 -5.53 5.53
C SER A 164 24.24 -4.96 4.12
N PRO A 165 25.37 -5.24 3.43
CA PRO A 165 25.55 -4.83 2.04
C PRO A 165 24.63 -5.56 1.06
N GLY A 166 23.90 -6.62 1.50
CA GLY A 166 22.92 -7.32 0.66
C GLY A 166 23.51 -8.11 -0.50
N LEU A 167 24.78 -8.52 -0.40
CA LEU A 167 25.43 -9.31 -1.43
C LEU A 167 24.80 -10.71 -1.50
N ILE A 168 24.38 -11.11 -2.69
CA ILE A 168 23.77 -12.43 -2.97
C ILE A 168 24.74 -13.55 -2.57
N GLY A 169 24.21 -14.62 -1.97
CA GLY A 169 24.97 -15.80 -1.57
C GLY A 169 25.90 -15.55 -0.38
N THR A 170 25.65 -14.50 0.40
CA THR A 170 26.32 -14.23 1.68
C THR A 170 25.36 -14.44 2.84
N VAL A 171 25.88 -14.45 4.07
CA VAL A 171 25.10 -14.70 5.31
C VAL A 171 24.02 -13.64 5.58
N GLY A 172 23.92 -12.58 4.79
CA GLY A 172 22.97 -11.48 5.03
C GLY A 172 23.41 -10.66 6.24
N ASP A 173 23.00 -11.02 7.46
CA ASP A 173 23.30 -10.29 8.70
C ASP A 173 24.20 -11.14 9.64
N PRO A 174 25.52 -11.21 9.39
CA PRO A 174 26.44 -12.05 10.17
C PRO A 174 26.58 -11.61 11.63
N ASP A 175 26.43 -10.31 11.90
CA ASP A 175 26.54 -9.71 13.23
C ASP A 175 25.19 -9.71 13.98
N LYS A 176 24.12 -10.19 13.35
CA LYS A 176 22.76 -10.29 13.89
C LYS A 176 22.25 -8.94 14.41
N LEU A 177 22.57 -7.86 13.71
CA LEU A 177 22.20 -6.50 14.09
C LEU A 177 20.68 -6.31 14.17
N ALA A 178 19.92 -7.03 13.32
CA ALA A 178 18.46 -7.01 13.35
C ALA A 178 17.89 -7.59 14.66
N GLN A 179 18.57 -8.55 15.29
CA GLN A 179 18.21 -9.14 16.59
C GLN A 179 18.81 -8.40 17.78
N ASN A 180 19.80 -7.54 17.57
CA ASN A 180 20.44 -6.79 18.64
C ASN A 180 19.51 -5.68 19.17
N LEU A 181 19.14 -5.77 20.45
CA LEU A 181 18.33 -4.77 21.16
C LEU A 181 19.08 -3.49 21.51
N GLN A 182 20.41 -3.48 21.45
CA GLN A 182 21.24 -2.30 21.73
C GLN A 182 21.44 -1.40 20.50
N GLY A 183 20.93 -1.81 19.33
CA GLY A 183 21.11 -1.12 18.07
C GLY A 183 19.79 -0.78 17.37
N LEU A 184 19.88 0.12 16.39
CA LEU A 184 18.73 0.62 15.62
C LEU A 184 18.64 0.01 14.21
N TYR A 185 19.32 -1.08 13.92
CA TYR A 185 19.32 -1.73 12.60
C TYR A 185 18.25 -2.84 12.54
N GLY A 186 17.54 -2.95 11.43
CA GLY A 186 16.50 -3.96 11.24
C GLY A 186 15.31 -3.78 12.18
N LYS A 187 14.87 -2.53 12.39
CA LYS A 187 13.85 -2.15 13.39
C LYS A 187 12.65 -1.43 12.76
N VAL A 188 11.54 -1.47 13.48
CA VAL A 188 10.53 -0.41 13.45
C VAL A 188 10.75 0.45 14.67
N LEU A 189 10.94 1.76 14.48
CA LEU A 189 11.05 2.76 15.53
C LEU A 189 9.76 3.59 15.59
N ARG A 190 9.40 4.10 16.77
CA ARG A 190 8.20 4.92 16.98
C ARG A 190 8.49 6.05 17.97
N ILE A 191 8.31 7.29 17.53
CA ILE A 191 8.62 8.50 18.31
C ILE A 191 7.48 9.53 18.29
N ASP A 192 7.36 10.33 19.34
CA ASP A 192 6.43 11.46 19.42
C ASP A 192 7.12 12.78 19.04
N VAL A 193 6.82 13.25 17.83
CA VAL A 193 7.37 14.48 17.26
C VAL A 193 6.58 15.74 17.64
N ASN A 194 5.50 15.61 18.42
CA ASN A 194 4.69 16.72 18.90
C ASN A 194 5.07 17.16 20.32
N GLN A 195 5.94 16.41 20.99
CA GLN A 195 6.35 16.64 22.37
C GLN A 195 7.87 16.51 22.55
N GLY A 196 8.37 16.95 23.70
CA GLY A 196 9.81 16.91 24.02
C GLY A 196 10.61 18.07 23.43
N ASN A 197 11.93 18.05 23.66
CA ASN A 197 12.84 19.08 23.12
C ASN A 197 13.12 18.86 21.63
N THR A 198 13.34 17.60 21.23
CA THR A 198 13.43 17.18 19.82
C THR A 198 12.26 16.26 19.48
N TYR A 199 12.11 15.18 20.25
CA TYR A 199 10.94 14.29 20.29
C TYR A 199 10.79 13.75 21.72
N ALA A 200 9.68 13.08 21.98
CA ALA A 200 9.45 12.27 23.17
C ALA A 200 9.25 10.79 22.80
N ILE A 201 9.34 9.92 23.80
CA ILE A 201 9.05 8.49 23.66
C ILE A 201 7.56 8.25 23.96
N PRO A 202 6.80 7.62 23.05
CA PRO A 202 5.45 7.18 23.36
C PRO A 202 5.48 6.22 24.56
N PRO A 203 4.66 6.46 25.61
CA PRO A 203 4.65 5.62 26.81
C PRO A 203 4.15 4.19 26.54
N THR A 204 3.59 3.96 25.35
CA THR A 204 3.10 2.65 24.87
C THR A 204 4.13 1.92 24.02
N ASN A 205 5.36 2.42 23.87
CA ASN A 205 6.42 1.66 23.24
C ASN A 205 6.76 0.42 24.09
N PRO A 206 6.97 -0.75 23.47
CA PRO A 206 7.22 -2.00 24.21
C PRO A 206 8.55 -2.03 24.96
N TYR A 207 9.50 -1.17 24.57
CA TYR A 207 10.82 -1.05 25.19
C TYR A 207 11.02 0.28 25.92
N ALA A 208 9.94 0.99 26.29
CA ALA A 208 10.03 2.27 27.02
C ALA A 208 10.40 2.06 28.49
N ASN A 209 11.65 1.71 28.75
CA ASN A 209 12.20 1.55 30.08
C ASN A 209 13.63 2.13 30.15
N PRO A 210 13.80 3.31 30.77
CA PRO A 210 15.09 4.02 30.75
C PRO A 210 16.21 3.33 31.54
N THR A 211 15.95 2.18 32.19
CA THR A 211 16.89 1.49 33.08
C THR A 211 17.48 0.21 32.50
N ASP A 212 16.97 -0.32 31.39
CA ASP A 212 17.45 -1.58 30.82
C ASP A 212 18.50 -1.39 29.71
N GLY A 213 18.77 -0.14 29.31
CA GLY A 213 19.75 0.20 28.29
C GLY A 213 19.31 -0.14 26.87
N ILE A 214 18.04 -0.48 26.64
CA ILE A 214 17.48 -0.66 25.31
C ILE A 214 17.04 0.73 24.79
N PRO A 215 17.27 1.09 23.51
CA PRO A 215 16.75 2.34 22.98
C PRO A 215 15.22 2.34 23.01
N ASP A 216 14.66 3.32 23.71
CA ASP A 216 13.23 3.46 23.94
C ASP A 216 12.42 3.71 22.65
N GLU A 217 13.08 4.08 21.55
CA GLU A 217 12.46 4.25 20.23
C GLU A 217 11.99 2.93 19.61
N LEU A 218 12.50 1.78 20.06
CA LEU A 218 12.16 0.48 19.49
C LEU A 218 10.66 0.19 19.63
N PHE A 219 10.03 -0.16 18.52
CA PHE A 219 8.67 -0.68 18.45
C PHE A 219 8.66 -2.17 18.05
N ALA A 220 9.51 -2.55 17.10
CA ALA A 220 9.69 -3.94 16.66
C ALA A 220 11.13 -4.17 16.18
N LEU A 221 11.57 -5.42 16.13
CA LEU A 221 12.88 -5.82 15.59
C LEU A 221 12.78 -6.99 14.61
N GLY A 222 13.92 -7.40 14.06
CA GLY A 222 14.03 -8.61 13.23
C GLY A 222 13.60 -8.42 11.79
N LEU A 223 13.81 -7.22 11.22
CA LEU A 223 13.58 -6.94 9.79
C LEU A 223 14.91 -6.85 9.03
N ARG A 224 14.91 -7.15 7.74
CA ARG A 224 16.12 -7.08 6.87
C ARG A 224 16.25 -5.74 6.16
N ASN A 225 15.37 -5.47 5.21
CA ASN A 225 15.31 -4.24 4.44
C ASN A 225 13.84 -3.83 4.17
N PRO A 226 13.07 -3.49 5.23
CA PRO A 226 11.67 -3.12 5.12
C PRO A 226 11.50 -1.83 4.30
N TRP A 227 10.98 -1.94 3.07
CA TRP A 227 11.03 -0.85 2.08
C TRP A 227 9.84 0.11 2.18
N ARG A 228 8.61 -0.39 1.98
CA ARG A 228 7.36 0.33 2.27
C ARG A 228 6.48 -0.46 3.21
N TRP A 229 5.77 0.28 4.03
CA TRP A 229 4.78 -0.19 4.98
C TRP A 229 3.62 0.79 5.04
N SER A 230 2.44 0.38 5.48
CA SER A 230 1.33 1.32 5.70
C SER A 230 0.46 0.85 6.85
N PHE A 231 -0.23 1.82 7.46
CA PHE A 231 -1.41 1.52 8.26
C PHE A 231 -2.64 1.73 7.39
N ASP A 232 -3.57 0.79 7.44
CA ASP A 232 -4.89 1.00 6.88
C ASP A 232 -5.61 2.11 7.67
N ARG A 233 -5.91 3.23 7.00
CA ARG A 233 -6.56 4.40 7.63
C ARG A 233 -7.89 4.09 8.29
N GLN A 234 -8.58 3.03 7.87
CA GLN A 234 -9.88 2.68 8.45
C GLN A 234 -9.78 1.72 9.63
N THR A 235 -8.90 0.72 9.56
CA THR A 235 -8.84 -0.35 10.57
C THR A 235 -7.68 -0.19 11.54
N GLY A 236 -6.60 0.48 11.13
CA GLY A 236 -5.32 0.54 11.83
C GLY A 236 -4.42 -0.68 11.57
N ASP A 237 -4.79 -1.59 10.67
CA ASP A 237 -3.99 -2.76 10.34
C ASP A 237 -2.64 -2.35 9.73
N PHE A 238 -1.55 -2.95 10.21
CA PHE A 238 -0.19 -2.66 9.77
C PHE A 238 0.29 -3.67 8.73
N TRP A 239 0.85 -3.16 7.64
CA TRP A 239 1.42 -3.94 6.55
C TRP A 239 2.85 -3.51 6.30
N VAL A 240 3.78 -4.44 6.10
CA VAL A 240 5.17 -4.11 5.71
C VAL A 240 5.71 -5.13 4.72
N GLY A 241 6.26 -4.66 3.60
CA GLY A 241 7.06 -5.48 2.71
C GLY A 241 8.52 -5.46 3.17
N ASP A 242 9.10 -6.64 3.40
CA ASP A 242 10.50 -6.79 3.77
C ASP A 242 11.25 -7.63 2.71
N VAL A 243 12.33 -7.06 2.17
CA VAL A 243 13.08 -7.65 1.06
C VAL A 243 14.02 -8.72 1.59
N GLY A 244 13.95 -9.90 0.99
CA GLY A 244 14.74 -11.08 1.32
C GLY A 244 16.21 -10.98 0.96
N GLN A 245 16.99 -11.93 1.48
CA GLN A 245 18.42 -12.04 1.22
C GLN A 245 18.69 -12.77 -0.10
N ASP A 246 18.19 -13.99 -0.26
CA ASP A 246 18.45 -14.85 -1.40
C ASP A 246 17.20 -15.64 -1.83
N ASP A 247 16.48 -16.24 -0.89
CA ASP A 247 15.47 -17.26 -1.17
C ASP A 247 14.03 -16.77 -1.04
N TRP A 248 13.74 -15.76 -0.20
CA TRP A 248 12.35 -15.41 0.14
C TRP A 248 12.13 -13.92 0.40
N ASP A 249 11.21 -13.32 -0.35
CA ASP A 249 10.66 -11.99 -0.05
C ASP A 249 9.33 -12.12 0.70
N GLU A 250 9.07 -11.19 1.61
CA GLU A 250 7.97 -11.37 2.56
C GLU A 250 7.05 -10.15 2.69
N LEU A 251 5.75 -10.45 2.86
CA LEU A 251 4.75 -9.47 3.25
C LEU A 251 4.26 -9.81 4.66
N ASN A 252 4.54 -8.91 5.57
CA ASN A 252 4.15 -8.99 6.96
C ASN A 252 2.82 -8.24 7.20
N PHE A 253 1.99 -8.80 8.06
CA PHE A 253 0.71 -8.21 8.48
C PHE A 253 0.58 -8.26 10.01
N THR A 254 0.09 -7.18 10.60
CA THR A 254 -0.37 -7.17 12.00
C THR A 254 -1.72 -6.48 12.09
N ALA A 255 -2.71 -7.18 12.62
CA ALA A 255 -4.02 -6.57 12.87
C ALA A 255 -3.91 -5.47 13.94
N ALA A 256 -4.68 -4.39 13.80
CA ALA A 256 -4.61 -3.22 14.69
C ALA A 256 -4.80 -3.55 16.17
N ASN A 257 -5.58 -4.60 16.46
CA ASN A 257 -5.93 -5.07 17.79
C ASN A 257 -5.03 -6.21 18.30
N SER A 258 -4.00 -6.60 17.56
CA SER A 258 -2.97 -7.52 18.02
C SER A 258 -1.92 -6.77 18.84
N PRO A 259 -1.22 -7.44 19.78
CA PRO A 259 0.00 -6.90 20.37
C PRO A 259 0.99 -6.48 19.28
N ALA A 260 1.77 -5.42 19.53
CA ALA A 260 2.81 -5.00 18.61
C ALA A 260 3.71 -6.20 18.27
N PRO A 261 4.04 -6.42 16.98
CA PRO A 261 4.89 -7.53 16.58
C PRO A 261 6.27 -7.26 17.14
N GLN A 262 6.69 -8.07 18.12
CA GLN A 262 7.93 -7.77 18.82
C GLN A 262 9.14 -8.15 17.98
N ASN A 263 9.08 -9.22 17.17
CA ASN A 263 10.24 -9.73 16.43
C ASN A 263 9.84 -10.44 15.12
N TYR A 264 10.18 -9.86 13.97
CA TYR A 264 9.91 -10.41 12.63
C TYR A 264 10.87 -11.53 12.20
N GLY A 265 11.91 -11.79 12.99
CA GLY A 265 12.70 -13.01 12.87
C GLY A 265 13.99 -12.91 12.07
N TRP A 266 14.25 -11.90 11.23
CA TRP A 266 15.54 -11.78 10.54
C TRP A 266 16.72 -11.60 11.53
N PRO A 267 17.87 -12.30 11.37
CA PRO A 267 18.22 -13.28 10.34
C PRO A 267 17.98 -14.75 10.73
N CYS A 268 17.16 -15.02 11.73
CA CYS A 268 16.75 -16.38 12.09
C CYS A 268 15.88 -17.02 11.00
N PHE A 269 15.00 -16.21 10.43
CA PHE A 269 14.12 -16.60 9.35
C PHE A 269 14.28 -15.65 8.17
N GLU A 270 14.14 -16.21 6.97
CA GLU A 270 13.94 -15.48 5.73
C GLU A 270 12.59 -15.94 5.18
N GLY A 271 11.59 -15.06 5.18
CA GLY A 271 10.21 -15.52 5.07
C GLY A 271 9.81 -16.35 6.30
N SER A 272 9.03 -17.40 6.07
CA SER A 272 8.68 -18.41 7.08
C SER A 272 9.70 -19.55 7.18
N HIS A 273 10.87 -19.39 6.56
CA HIS A 273 11.88 -20.44 6.42
C HIS A 273 13.09 -20.19 7.32
N PRO A 274 13.58 -21.21 8.05
CA PRO A 274 14.82 -21.08 8.81
C PRO A 274 16.00 -20.69 7.90
N TYR A 275 16.72 -19.64 8.26
CA TYR A 275 17.85 -19.12 7.49
C TYR A 275 19.17 -19.32 8.24
N ASN A 276 19.34 -18.68 9.41
CA ASN A 276 20.51 -18.87 10.27
C ASN A 276 20.20 -19.85 11.42
N SER A 277 20.97 -20.93 11.54
CA SER A 277 20.74 -22.06 12.46
C SER A 277 21.07 -21.79 13.94
N THR A 278 21.41 -20.55 14.32
CA THR A 278 21.77 -20.18 15.71
C THR A 278 20.85 -19.13 16.30
N CYS A 279 19.57 -19.48 16.44
CA CYS A 279 18.54 -18.59 16.95
C CYS A 279 17.90 -19.06 18.25
N PRO A 280 17.57 -18.13 19.17
CA PRO A 280 16.90 -18.48 20.42
C PRO A 280 15.59 -19.22 20.18
N THR A 281 15.43 -20.39 20.79
CA THR A 281 14.18 -21.17 20.71
C THR A 281 13.11 -20.71 21.70
N ASN A 282 13.48 -19.85 22.65
CA ASN A 282 12.61 -19.29 23.69
C ASN A 282 12.10 -17.88 23.35
N VAL A 283 12.12 -17.49 22.08
CA VAL A 283 11.61 -16.22 21.58
C VAL A 283 10.41 -16.48 20.68
N THR A 284 9.38 -15.63 20.77
CA THR A 284 8.25 -15.66 19.85
C THR A 284 8.57 -14.83 18.63
N TYR A 285 8.49 -15.44 17.46
CA TYR A 285 8.70 -14.79 16.18
C TYR A 285 7.37 -14.54 15.49
N HIS A 286 7.21 -13.35 14.93
CA HIS A 286 6.08 -12.94 14.11
C HIS A 286 6.37 -13.33 12.66
N MET A 287 5.84 -14.48 12.24
CA MET A 287 6.01 -14.96 10.86
C MET A 287 5.25 -14.07 9.87
N PRO A 288 5.75 -13.95 8.63
CA PRO A 288 5.06 -13.17 7.61
C PRO A 288 3.69 -13.78 7.27
N LEU A 289 2.78 -12.94 6.78
CA LEU A 289 1.48 -13.41 6.30
C LEU A 289 1.65 -14.32 5.09
N LEU A 290 2.57 -13.94 4.21
CA LEU A 290 2.98 -14.71 3.06
C LEU A 290 4.43 -14.38 2.72
N ASP A 291 5.10 -15.35 2.13
CA ASP A 291 6.39 -15.22 1.48
C ASP A 291 6.28 -15.75 0.04
N TYR A 292 7.26 -15.39 -0.78
CA TYR A 292 7.37 -15.93 -2.13
C TYR A 292 8.82 -16.01 -2.57
N ALA A 293 9.06 -16.94 -3.50
CA ALA A 293 10.40 -17.29 -3.92
C ALA A 293 11.17 -16.06 -4.44
N GLY A 294 12.37 -15.86 -3.92
CA GLY A 294 13.29 -14.76 -4.19
C GLY A 294 14.29 -15.09 -5.30
N HIS A 295 15.49 -14.51 -5.23
CA HIS A 295 16.51 -14.56 -6.26
C HIS A 295 16.92 -15.99 -6.69
N ASN A 296 17.15 -16.89 -5.73
CA ASN A 296 17.62 -18.25 -5.99
C ASN A 296 16.60 -19.13 -6.76
N SER A 297 15.35 -18.68 -6.90
CA SER A 297 14.35 -19.32 -7.76
C SER A 297 14.60 -19.13 -9.26
N GLY A 298 15.64 -18.38 -9.63
CA GLY A 298 15.95 -17.99 -11.01
C GLY A 298 15.24 -16.71 -11.46
N VAL A 299 14.42 -16.11 -10.61
CA VAL A 299 13.74 -14.83 -10.86
C VAL A 299 13.98 -13.90 -9.68
N ARG A 300 14.62 -12.75 -9.91
CA ARG A 300 14.81 -11.70 -8.88
C ARG A 300 13.46 -11.27 -8.29
N ALA A 301 13.47 -10.92 -7.01
CA ALA A 301 12.34 -10.40 -6.26
C ALA A 301 12.82 -9.20 -5.45
N SER A 302 11.91 -8.25 -5.24
CA SER A 302 12.08 -7.18 -4.27
C SER A 302 10.69 -6.62 -3.93
N VAL A 303 10.08 -7.13 -2.87
CA VAL A 303 8.77 -6.71 -2.40
C VAL A 303 8.81 -5.23 -2.04
N THR A 304 7.89 -4.47 -2.61
CA THR A 304 7.81 -3.02 -2.36
C THR A 304 7.00 -2.73 -1.11
N GLY A 305 5.92 -3.48 -0.86
CA GLY A 305 4.84 -3.08 0.05
C GLY A 305 3.74 -2.29 -0.68
N GLY A 306 2.79 -1.73 0.06
CA GLY A 306 1.54 -1.25 -0.51
C GLY A 306 0.61 -0.51 0.45
N PHE A 307 -0.64 -0.29 0.03
CA PHE A 307 -1.70 0.39 0.79
C PHE A 307 -3.06 -0.28 0.60
N VAL A 308 -3.92 -0.15 1.59
CA VAL A 308 -5.33 -0.54 1.48
C VAL A 308 -6.11 0.56 0.75
N TYR A 309 -6.84 0.19 -0.30
CA TYR A 309 -7.67 1.13 -1.04
C TYR A 309 -8.90 1.53 -0.21
N ARG A 310 -9.01 2.84 0.03
CA ARG A 310 -10.12 3.48 0.78
C ARG A 310 -10.84 4.57 -0.01
N GLY A 311 -10.50 4.72 -1.29
CA GLY A 311 -11.11 5.69 -2.21
C GLY A 311 -12.52 5.34 -2.66
N THR A 312 -13.24 6.30 -3.21
CA THR A 312 -14.66 6.10 -3.57
C THR A 312 -14.87 5.88 -5.07
N ALA A 313 -13.88 6.16 -5.91
CA ALA A 313 -14.00 6.04 -7.36
C ALA A 313 -14.13 4.58 -7.83
N TYR A 314 -13.54 3.62 -7.09
CA TYR A 314 -13.53 2.20 -7.42
C TYR A 314 -14.09 1.35 -6.27
N PRO A 315 -15.43 1.29 -6.09
CA PRO A 315 -16.04 0.56 -4.97
C PRO A 315 -15.64 -0.92 -4.86
N THR A 316 -15.31 -1.57 -5.98
CA THR A 316 -14.88 -2.97 -6.01
C THR A 316 -13.50 -3.18 -5.36
N LEU A 317 -12.66 -2.14 -5.32
CA LEU A 317 -11.35 -2.15 -4.66
C LEU A 317 -11.41 -1.89 -3.15
N GLN A 318 -12.57 -1.53 -2.59
CA GLN A 318 -12.67 -1.22 -1.17
C GLN A 318 -12.16 -2.35 -0.26
N GLY A 319 -11.20 -2.00 0.59
CA GLY A 319 -10.56 -2.90 1.55
C GLY A 319 -9.53 -3.87 0.95
N TRP A 320 -9.21 -3.75 -0.35
CA TRP A 320 -8.09 -4.49 -0.93
C TRP A 320 -6.77 -3.77 -0.65
N TYR A 321 -5.81 -4.48 -0.06
CA TYR A 321 -4.41 -4.11 0.01
C TYR A 321 -3.76 -4.31 -1.35
N VAL A 322 -3.28 -3.23 -1.95
CA VAL A 322 -2.60 -3.25 -3.25
C VAL A 322 -1.12 -3.08 -3.03
N TYR A 323 -0.32 -4.04 -3.50
CA TYR A 323 1.13 -4.05 -3.35
C TYR A 323 1.81 -4.62 -4.59
N GLY A 324 3.13 -4.48 -4.65
CA GLY A 324 3.91 -4.97 -5.79
C GLY A 324 5.32 -5.39 -5.44
N ASP A 325 6.02 -5.85 -6.48
CA ASP A 325 7.42 -6.25 -6.48
C ASP A 325 8.17 -5.41 -7.51
N TYR A 326 9.24 -4.74 -7.04
CA TYR A 326 10.06 -3.82 -7.78
C TYR A 326 10.81 -4.47 -8.95
N GLU A 327 11.48 -5.61 -8.71
CA GLU A 327 12.32 -6.30 -9.70
C GLU A 327 11.46 -6.97 -10.78
N ARG A 328 10.31 -7.53 -10.38
CA ARG A 328 9.41 -8.26 -11.28
C ARG A 328 8.41 -7.36 -12.00
N GLY A 329 8.21 -6.13 -11.52
CA GLY A 329 7.12 -5.27 -11.97
C GLY A 329 5.75 -5.91 -11.78
N THR A 330 5.62 -6.76 -10.76
CA THR A 330 4.41 -7.53 -10.49
C THR A 330 3.54 -6.84 -9.46
N TYR A 331 2.22 -6.97 -9.61
CA TYR A 331 1.22 -6.39 -8.73
C TYR A 331 0.28 -7.45 -8.20
N TRP A 332 -0.17 -7.26 -6.97
CA TRP A 332 -1.17 -8.10 -6.33
C TRP A 332 -2.22 -7.24 -5.63
N ILE A 333 -3.41 -7.83 -5.48
CA ILE A 333 -4.40 -7.37 -4.52
C ILE A 333 -4.60 -8.46 -3.47
N LEU A 334 -4.61 -8.05 -2.22
CA LEU A 334 -4.81 -8.92 -1.07
C LEU A 334 -5.95 -8.39 -0.21
N LYS A 335 -6.86 -9.25 0.23
CA LYS A 335 -7.99 -8.87 1.08
C LYS A 335 -8.15 -9.83 2.23
N ARG A 336 -8.34 -9.24 3.41
CA ARG A 336 -8.76 -9.97 4.61
C ARG A 336 -10.27 -10.17 4.59
N GLU A 337 -10.69 -11.41 4.71
CA GLU A 337 -12.10 -11.79 4.78
C GLU A 337 -12.63 -11.70 6.21
N THR A 338 -13.96 -11.71 6.33
CA THR A 338 -14.65 -11.62 7.64
C THR A 338 -14.38 -12.81 8.56
N ASP A 339 -14.03 -13.96 8.00
CA ASP A 339 -13.59 -15.15 8.74
C ASP A 339 -12.11 -15.12 9.14
N GLY A 340 -11.40 -14.03 8.81
CA GLY A 340 -9.99 -13.82 9.11
C GLY A 340 -9.03 -14.44 8.08
N SER A 341 -9.53 -15.16 7.08
CA SER A 341 -8.69 -15.66 5.97
C SER A 341 -8.27 -14.54 5.02
N PHE A 342 -7.29 -14.82 4.17
CA PHE A 342 -6.80 -13.86 3.17
C PHE A 342 -6.95 -14.40 1.75
N GLN A 343 -7.42 -13.55 0.85
CA GLN A 343 -7.36 -13.79 -0.58
C GLN A 343 -6.21 -12.98 -1.16
N ASN A 344 -5.28 -13.63 -1.87
CA ASN A 344 -4.23 -12.94 -2.62
C ASN A 344 -4.38 -13.22 -4.12
N LYS A 345 -4.37 -12.18 -4.96
CA LYS A 345 -4.65 -12.29 -6.40
C LYS A 345 -3.64 -11.49 -7.20
N LEU A 346 -2.90 -12.21 -8.04
CA LEU A 346 -2.00 -11.64 -9.04
C LEU A 346 -2.76 -10.75 -10.02
N GLN A 347 -2.18 -9.61 -10.36
CA GLN A 347 -2.75 -8.63 -11.29
C GLN A 347 -1.90 -8.53 -12.56
N SER A 348 -2.55 -8.67 -13.71
CA SER A 348 -1.91 -8.52 -15.01
C SER A 348 -1.92 -7.04 -15.42
N ILE A 349 -0.90 -6.30 -14.99
CA ILE A 349 -0.63 -4.94 -15.45
C ILE A 349 0.47 -5.01 -16.52
N THR A 350 0.15 -4.60 -17.75
CA THR A 350 1.06 -4.70 -18.90
C THR A 350 2.09 -3.57 -18.95
N THR A 351 1.87 -2.50 -18.19
CA THR A 351 2.83 -1.40 -18.07
C THR A 351 3.95 -1.83 -17.14
N VAL A 352 5.06 -2.29 -17.71
CA VAL A 352 6.26 -2.63 -16.94
C VAL A 352 6.69 -1.37 -16.20
N THR A 353 6.54 -1.42 -14.90
CA THR A 353 6.89 -0.38 -13.96
C THR A 353 7.64 -1.10 -12.86
N SER A 354 8.76 -0.56 -12.39
CA SER A 354 9.41 -1.04 -11.18
C SER A 354 8.80 -0.25 -10.03
N PRO A 355 7.67 -0.70 -9.44
CA PRO A 355 6.96 0.07 -8.43
C PRO A 355 7.86 0.23 -7.22
N VAL A 356 8.32 1.45 -6.98
CA VAL A 356 9.23 1.76 -5.87
C VAL A 356 8.48 2.36 -4.69
N SER A 357 7.29 2.92 -4.94
CA SER A 357 6.39 3.31 -3.87
C SER A 357 4.94 3.23 -4.32
N PHE A 358 4.09 3.08 -3.33
CA PHE A 358 2.65 3.30 -3.43
C PHE A 358 2.31 4.46 -2.50
N GLY A 359 1.12 5.03 -2.65
CA GLY A 359 0.67 6.09 -1.76
C GLY A 359 -0.79 6.39 -1.96
N GLU A 360 -1.42 6.94 -0.95
CA GLU A 360 -2.81 7.36 -0.98
C GLU A 360 -2.93 8.87 -0.93
N ALA A 361 -3.91 9.42 -1.65
CA ALA A 361 -4.31 10.82 -1.50
C ALA A 361 -5.38 10.98 -0.42
N SER A 362 -5.73 12.24 -0.12
CA SER A 362 -6.69 12.59 0.93
C SER A 362 -8.09 11.97 0.73
N ASP A 363 -8.46 11.72 -0.53
CA ASP A 363 -9.70 11.09 -0.97
C ASP A 363 -9.66 9.55 -0.93
N GLY A 364 -8.53 8.95 -0.56
CA GLY A 364 -8.35 7.50 -0.46
C GLY A 364 -7.99 6.82 -1.78
N GLU A 365 -7.87 7.57 -2.88
CA GLU A 365 -7.39 7.03 -4.15
C GLU A 365 -5.90 6.69 -4.06
N LEU A 366 -5.49 5.63 -4.75
CA LEU A 366 -4.12 5.10 -4.68
C LEU A 366 -3.31 5.49 -5.91
N TYR A 367 -2.01 5.67 -5.71
CA TYR A 367 -1.06 6.03 -6.75
C TYR A 367 0.18 5.13 -6.63
N VAL A 368 0.83 4.92 -7.77
CA VAL A 368 2.05 4.13 -7.90
C VAL A 368 3.16 4.99 -8.45
N LEU A 369 4.30 4.99 -7.78
CA LEU A 369 5.52 5.63 -8.21
C LEU A 369 6.45 4.56 -8.78
N SER A 370 6.95 4.79 -9.99
CA SER A 370 7.85 3.87 -10.67
C SER A 370 9.23 4.49 -10.84
N PHE A 371 10.26 3.77 -10.37
CA PHE A 371 11.63 4.26 -10.37
C PHE A 371 12.24 4.29 -11.77
N ALA A 372 12.09 3.18 -12.51
CA ALA A 372 12.82 2.93 -13.76
C ALA A 372 12.39 3.88 -14.89
N ASP A 373 11.11 4.23 -14.96
CA ASP A 373 10.56 5.09 -16.01
C ASP A 373 10.24 6.51 -15.52
N GLY A 374 10.49 6.82 -14.23
CA GLY A 374 10.36 8.17 -13.69
C GLY A 374 8.95 8.73 -13.75
N LYS A 375 7.94 7.91 -13.41
CA LYS A 375 6.52 8.26 -13.55
C LYS A 375 5.71 8.03 -12.28
N LEU A 376 4.69 8.88 -12.13
CA LEU A 376 3.62 8.71 -11.15
C LEU A 376 2.36 8.29 -11.91
N TYR A 377 1.73 7.24 -11.44
CA TYR A 377 0.50 6.68 -11.99
C TYR A 377 -0.62 6.75 -10.96
N HIS A 378 -1.83 7.09 -11.38
CA HIS A 378 -3.05 6.86 -10.63
C HIS A 378 -3.46 5.40 -10.82
N LEU A 379 -3.65 4.69 -9.72
CA LEU A 379 -4.10 3.32 -9.72
C LEU A 379 -5.60 3.30 -9.89
N THR A 380 -6.05 2.68 -10.97
CA THR A 380 -7.47 2.56 -11.28
C THR A 380 -7.85 1.08 -11.31
N ALA A 381 -9.13 0.79 -11.18
CA ALA A 381 -9.65 -0.52 -11.53
C ALA A 381 -10.55 -0.40 -12.74
N ASP A 382 -10.54 -1.44 -13.58
CA ASP A 382 -11.66 -1.64 -14.49
C ASP A 382 -12.93 -1.64 -13.62
N PHE A 383 -13.89 -0.78 -13.96
CA PHE A 383 -15.25 -1.06 -13.55
C PHE A 383 -15.56 -2.47 -14.02
N ILE A 384 -16.17 -3.29 -13.16
CA ILE A 384 -16.84 -4.48 -13.65
C ILE A 384 -17.97 -3.94 -14.51
N ALA A 385 -17.68 -3.78 -15.80
CA ALA A 385 -18.66 -3.36 -16.76
C ALA A 385 -19.74 -4.45 -16.75
N SER A 386 -20.98 -4.06 -16.50
CA SER A 386 -22.08 -4.78 -17.14
C SER A 386 -21.69 -4.97 -18.60
N VAL A 387 -21.79 -6.18 -19.12
CA VAL A 387 -21.37 -6.51 -20.48
C VAL A 387 -22.42 -6.00 -21.49
N GLN A 388 -22.87 -4.73 -21.37
CA GLN A 388 -23.12 -3.74 -22.44
C GLN A 388 -23.91 -2.51 -21.95
N SER A 389 -23.67 -1.36 -22.61
CA SER A 389 -24.60 -0.23 -22.75
C SER A 389 -25.05 -0.13 -24.21
N GLY A 390 -26.37 -0.04 -24.45
CA GLY A 390 -26.95 0.03 -25.80
C GLY A 390 -28.39 0.50 -25.80
N SER A 391 -28.88 0.98 -26.95
CA SER A 391 -30.30 1.22 -27.18
C SER A 391 -31.00 -0.12 -27.39
N TRP A 392 -32.13 -0.33 -26.71
CA TRP A 392 -33.00 -1.51 -26.85
C TRP A 392 -33.68 -1.64 -28.24
N MET A 393 -33.23 -0.89 -29.24
CA MET A 393 -33.83 -0.84 -30.59
C MET A 393 -32.91 -1.33 -31.74
N SER A 394 -31.67 -1.78 -31.48
CA SER A 394 -30.75 -2.24 -32.54
C SER A 394 -30.58 -3.78 -32.57
N PRO A 395 -30.85 -4.46 -33.70
CA PRO A 395 -30.71 -5.93 -33.83
C PRO A 395 -29.28 -6.47 -33.91
N THR A 396 -28.26 -5.63 -34.15
CA THR A 396 -26.87 -6.07 -34.35
C THR A 396 -26.09 -6.31 -33.04
N THR A 397 -26.69 -6.00 -31.90
CA THR A 397 -26.13 -6.19 -30.55
C THR A 397 -26.58 -7.49 -29.87
N TRP A 398 -27.24 -8.39 -30.60
CA TRP A 398 -27.93 -9.56 -30.02
C TRP A 398 -27.28 -10.89 -30.37
N ASP A 399 -26.13 -11.16 -29.74
CA ASP A 399 -25.65 -12.54 -29.54
C ASP A 399 -24.87 -12.70 -28.23
N CYS A 400 -25.51 -12.37 -27.09
CA CYS A 400 -25.03 -12.84 -25.79
C CYS A 400 -26.18 -13.11 -24.80
N ASN A 401 -26.27 -14.36 -24.36
CA ASN A 401 -27.19 -14.86 -23.33
C ASN A 401 -26.86 -14.29 -21.94
N CYS A 402 -27.45 -13.16 -21.55
CA CYS A 402 -27.31 -12.64 -20.18
C CYS A 402 -28.66 -12.21 -19.59
N LEU A 403 -29.14 -12.91 -18.55
CA LEU A 403 -30.29 -12.53 -17.72
C LEU A 403 -29.79 -11.94 -16.37
N PRO A 404 -30.46 -10.92 -15.80
CA PRO A 404 -30.17 -10.42 -14.45
C PRO A 404 -30.39 -11.50 -13.39
N THR A 405 -29.71 -11.40 -12.25
CA THR A 405 -29.82 -12.39 -11.15
C THR A 405 -30.39 -11.76 -9.87
N THR A 406 -30.70 -12.61 -8.88
CA THR A 406 -31.41 -12.28 -7.63
C THR A 406 -30.74 -11.24 -6.71
N GLU A 407 -29.54 -10.76 -7.06
CA GLU A 407 -28.73 -9.85 -6.24
C GLU A 407 -28.62 -8.43 -6.84
N ASP A 408 -29.24 -8.20 -8.01
CA ASP A 408 -29.20 -6.92 -8.70
C ASP A 408 -30.25 -5.94 -8.14
N ASN A 409 -29.82 -4.80 -7.60
CA ASN A 409 -30.70 -3.66 -7.32
C ASN A 409 -30.87 -2.82 -8.59
N VAL A 410 -32.02 -2.95 -9.25
CA VAL A 410 -32.35 -2.20 -10.47
C VAL A 410 -33.19 -0.97 -10.13
N ALA A 411 -32.63 0.23 -10.33
CA ALA A 411 -33.38 1.49 -10.19
C ALA A 411 -33.99 1.91 -11.54
N ILE A 412 -35.32 1.98 -11.61
CA ILE A 412 -36.06 2.39 -12.82
C ILE A 412 -36.55 3.83 -12.65
N SER A 413 -36.14 4.74 -13.55
CA SER A 413 -36.56 6.15 -13.52
C SER A 413 -37.91 6.37 -14.22
N LYS A 414 -38.57 7.52 -13.97
CA LYS A 414 -39.85 7.92 -14.63
C LYS A 414 -39.80 7.95 -16.17
N SER A 415 -38.62 7.98 -16.78
CA SER A 415 -38.40 8.01 -18.23
C SER A 415 -38.08 6.64 -18.84
N HIS A 416 -38.04 5.56 -18.04
CA HIS A 416 -37.79 4.21 -18.54
C HIS A 416 -39.08 3.54 -19.02
N VAL A 417 -39.10 3.14 -20.29
CA VAL A 417 -40.16 2.30 -20.87
C VAL A 417 -39.52 1.06 -21.47
N VAL A 418 -39.95 -0.12 -21.04
CA VAL A 418 -39.48 -1.42 -21.55
C VAL A 418 -40.55 -1.98 -22.48
N PHE A 419 -40.20 -2.23 -23.74
CA PHE A 419 -41.09 -2.89 -24.71
C PHE A 419 -40.60 -4.32 -24.96
N LEU A 420 -41.48 -5.30 -24.76
CA LEU A 420 -41.25 -6.69 -25.14
C LEU A 420 -41.95 -6.94 -26.48
N ASN A 421 -41.18 -6.89 -27.56
CA ASN A 421 -41.65 -7.28 -28.90
C ASN A 421 -40.85 -8.49 -29.37
N GLN A 422 -41.21 -9.68 -28.89
CA GLN A 422 -40.82 -10.92 -29.54
C GLN A 422 -42.06 -11.73 -29.90
N GLN A 423 -42.13 -12.20 -31.15
CA GLN A 423 -43.24 -13.01 -31.67
C GLN A 423 -43.18 -14.48 -31.24
N THR A 424 -42.16 -14.89 -30.51
CA THR A 424 -42.09 -16.22 -29.90
C THR A 424 -42.31 -16.09 -28.41
N GLN A 425 -43.24 -16.90 -27.89
CA GLN A 425 -43.68 -16.91 -26.50
C GLN A 425 -42.50 -16.91 -25.52
N ALA A 426 -42.15 -15.74 -24.99
CA ALA A 426 -41.41 -15.65 -23.74
C ALA A 426 -42.32 -16.25 -22.66
N LYS A 427 -42.09 -17.51 -22.29
CA LYS A 427 -43.00 -18.24 -21.39
C LYS A 427 -43.03 -17.67 -19.96
N SER A 428 -42.02 -16.92 -19.55
CA SER A 428 -42.07 -16.10 -18.32
C SER A 428 -40.88 -15.14 -18.25
N LEU A 429 -41.13 -13.88 -17.86
CA LEU A 429 -40.12 -12.97 -17.33
C LEU A 429 -40.27 -12.96 -15.82
N ARG A 430 -39.26 -13.44 -15.08
CA ARG A 430 -39.30 -13.45 -13.60
C ARG A 430 -38.37 -12.38 -13.06
N LEU A 431 -38.95 -11.32 -12.52
CA LEU A 431 -38.24 -10.30 -11.75
C LEU A 431 -38.28 -10.74 -10.28
N THR A 432 -37.12 -11.02 -9.68
CA THR A 432 -37.03 -11.46 -8.28
C THR A 432 -36.15 -10.47 -7.52
N GLY A 433 -36.79 -9.53 -6.81
CA GLY A 433 -36.15 -8.46 -6.05
C GLY A 433 -37.15 -7.37 -5.62
N SER A 434 -36.72 -6.39 -4.85
CA SER A 434 -37.55 -5.25 -4.42
C SER A 434 -37.57 -4.17 -5.49
N LEU A 435 -38.72 -3.97 -6.15
CA LEU A 435 -38.92 -2.86 -7.07
C LEU A 435 -39.29 -1.59 -6.28
N MET A 436 -38.41 -0.58 -6.25
CA MET A 436 -38.73 0.72 -5.64
C MET A 436 -39.29 1.67 -6.69
N LEU A 437 -40.57 2.02 -6.56
CA LEU A 437 -41.23 3.04 -7.36
C LEU A 437 -41.05 4.40 -6.67
N ALA A 438 -40.44 5.36 -7.35
CA ALA A 438 -40.42 6.75 -6.87
C ALA A 438 -41.86 7.31 -6.86
N ASN A 439 -42.17 8.22 -5.93
CA ASN A 439 -43.52 8.76 -5.70
C ASN A 439 -44.27 9.08 -7.02
N GLY A 440 -45.34 8.33 -7.28
CA GLY A 440 -46.17 8.42 -8.49
C GLY A 440 -45.70 7.59 -9.69
N GLY A 441 -44.83 6.60 -9.52
CA GLY A 441 -44.49 5.60 -10.54
C GLY A 441 -45.56 4.51 -10.65
N ASN A 442 -45.93 4.11 -11.86
CA ASN A 442 -46.87 3.02 -12.13
C ASN A 442 -46.13 1.85 -12.79
N VAL A 443 -46.45 0.61 -12.40
CA VAL A 443 -46.04 -0.59 -13.14
C VAL A 443 -47.21 -1.00 -14.02
N LEU A 444 -47.10 -0.78 -15.33
CA LEU A 444 -48.09 -1.25 -16.30
C LEU A 444 -47.69 -2.66 -16.77
N ILE A 445 -48.37 -3.66 -16.23
CA ILE A 445 -48.24 -5.05 -16.66
C ILE A 445 -49.41 -5.33 -17.61
N ASN A 446 -49.12 -5.40 -18.91
CA ASN A 446 -50.15 -5.71 -19.90
C ASN A 446 -50.39 -7.23 -19.88
N SER A 447 -51.53 -7.64 -19.32
CA SER A 447 -51.82 -9.02 -18.96
C SER A 447 -52.17 -9.88 -20.17
N ASN A 448 -51.25 -10.77 -20.53
CA ASN A 448 -51.56 -12.09 -21.07
C ASN A 448 -50.81 -13.20 -20.31
N VAL A 449 -50.40 -12.94 -19.06
CA VAL A 449 -49.62 -13.88 -18.24
C VAL A 449 -50.39 -14.16 -16.95
N SER A 450 -50.78 -15.42 -16.75
CA SER A 450 -51.46 -15.94 -15.57
C SER A 450 -50.48 -16.27 -14.44
N GLY A 451 -50.85 -15.91 -13.21
CA GLY A 451 -50.22 -16.37 -11.96
C GLY A 451 -49.22 -15.39 -11.37
N PHE A 452 -49.66 -14.63 -10.36
CA PHE A 452 -48.80 -13.99 -9.36
C PHE A 452 -48.58 -14.94 -8.19
#